data_AF-A0A372E5F3-F1
#
_entry.id   AF-A0A372E5F3-F1
#
_cell.length_a   1.000
_cell.length_b   1.000
_cell.length_c   1.000
_cell.angle_alpha   90.00
_cell.angle_beta   90.00
_cell.angle_gamma   90.00
#
_symmetry.space_group_name_H-M   'P 1'
#
loop_
_entity.id
_entity.type
_entity.pdbx_description
1 polymer ?
#
loop_
_entity_poly.entity_id
_entity_poly.type
_entity_poly.pdbx_seq_one_letter_code
_entity_poly.pdbx_strand_id
1 'polypeptide(L)'
;MEQRELTEQEKTQVFQRDNYTCLCCGKQKGPGRRVTLQVDHILPFKYGGETSLSNSQTLCSVCNNDKGVNEINFRVHTSPLSAPKPRLETQIASRGGYIYVDEELTRIVNMYYHCRAVAEVKCTLEGKGSYRRQWQIHLFEGNNPTWLAAHSNQLLAFAREQMNCRLVEEILVL
;
A
#
# COMPACT_ATOMS: atom_id res chain seq x y z
N MET A 1 11.39 -29.91 10.67
CA MET A 1 11.64 -28.46 10.54
C MET A 1 10.45 -27.88 9.82
N GLU A 2 9.73 -26.93 10.42
CA GLU A 2 8.62 -26.27 9.74
C GLU A 2 9.14 -25.47 8.54
N GLN A 3 8.53 -25.70 7.38
CA GLN A 3 8.91 -25.05 6.13
C GLN A 3 8.46 -23.58 6.18
N ARG A 4 9.43 -22.66 6.19
CA ARG A 4 9.17 -21.22 6.26
C ARG A 4 8.89 -20.57 4.91
N GLU A 5 9.35 -21.21 3.82
CA GLU A 5 9.30 -20.66 2.47
C GLU A 5 8.53 -21.60 1.55
N LEU A 6 7.68 -21.04 0.69
CA LEU A 6 7.05 -21.79 -0.39
C LEU A 6 8.10 -22.33 -1.38
N THR A 7 7.76 -23.38 -2.11
CA THR A 7 8.56 -23.83 -3.25
C THR A 7 8.59 -22.76 -4.35
N GLU A 8 9.58 -22.80 -5.25
CA GLU A 8 9.64 -21.85 -6.36
C GLU A 8 8.42 -21.94 -7.30
N GLN A 9 7.83 -23.13 -7.43
CA GLN A 9 6.58 -23.33 -8.18
C GLN A 9 5.41 -22.62 -7.50
N GLU A 10 5.25 -22.77 -6.18
CA GLU A 10 4.20 -22.09 -5.42
C GLU A 10 4.40 -20.57 -5.38
N LYS A 11 5.64 -20.09 -5.24
CA LYS A 11 5.95 -18.66 -5.35
C LYS A 11 5.52 -18.11 -6.72
N THR A 12 5.79 -18.86 -7.78
CA THR A 12 5.35 -18.51 -9.14
C THR A 12 3.82 -18.44 -9.24
N GLN A 13 3.10 -19.38 -8.61
CA GLN A 13 1.63 -19.35 -8.57
C GLN A 13 1.11 -18.10 -7.83
N VAL A 14 1.70 -17.72 -6.70
CA VAL A 14 1.34 -16.49 -5.97
C VAL A 14 1.57 -15.25 -6.85
N PHE A 15 2.74 -15.15 -7.50
CA PHE A 15 3.02 -14.03 -8.38
C PHE A 15 2.09 -13.97 -9.60
N GLN A 16 1.77 -15.10 -10.22
CA GLN A 16 0.84 -15.16 -11.34
C GLN A 16 -0.57 -14.75 -10.93
N ARG A 17 -1.08 -15.28 -9.81
CA ARG A 17 -2.39 -14.91 -9.24
C ARG A 17 -2.50 -13.40 -9.02
N ASP A 18 -1.42 -12.79 -8.52
CA ASP A 18 -1.36 -11.38 -8.18
C ASP A 18 -0.87 -10.50 -9.35
N ASN A 19 -0.83 -11.04 -10.57
CA ASN A 19 -0.40 -10.37 -11.80
C ASN A 19 0.97 -9.69 -11.69
N TYR A 20 1.91 -10.30 -10.98
CA TYR A 20 3.24 -9.77 -10.70
C TYR A 20 3.21 -8.32 -10.17
N THR A 21 2.21 -8.01 -9.33
CA THR A 21 1.95 -6.66 -8.82
C THR A 21 1.90 -6.70 -7.30
N CYS A 22 2.51 -5.70 -6.66
CA CYS A 22 2.40 -5.51 -5.22
C CYS A 22 0.94 -5.21 -4.86
N LEU A 23 0.30 -6.10 -4.10
CA LEU A 23 -1.12 -5.94 -3.73
C LEU A 23 -1.37 -4.76 -2.78
N CYS A 24 -0.36 -4.32 -2.04
CA CYS A 24 -0.48 -3.16 -1.16
C CYS A 24 -0.39 -1.82 -1.90
N CYS A 25 0.50 -1.64 -2.88
CA CYS A 25 0.78 -0.31 -3.44
C CYS A 25 0.63 -0.21 -4.96
N GLY A 26 0.34 -1.31 -5.65
CA GLY A 26 0.19 -1.34 -7.10
C GLY A 26 1.50 -1.36 -7.89
N LYS A 27 2.67 -1.28 -7.24
CA LYS A 27 3.97 -1.35 -7.94
C LYS A 27 4.11 -2.67 -8.70
N GLN A 28 4.42 -2.54 -10.00
CA GLN A 28 4.67 -3.67 -10.91
C GLN A 28 6.06 -3.54 -11.54
N LYS A 29 6.66 -4.67 -11.95
CA LYS A 29 7.85 -4.65 -12.80
C LYS A 29 7.51 -4.05 -14.17
N GLY A 30 8.36 -3.16 -14.67
CA GLY A 30 8.20 -2.55 -15.99
C GLY A 30 9.47 -1.87 -16.47
N PRO A 31 9.54 -1.44 -17.74
CA PRO A 31 10.71 -0.74 -18.28
C PRO A 31 11.07 0.49 -17.41
N GLY A 32 12.33 0.59 -16.99
CA GLY A 32 12.81 1.68 -16.13
C GLY A 32 12.38 1.61 -14.65
N ARG A 33 11.55 0.64 -14.25
CA ARG A 33 11.08 0.46 -12.86
C ARG A 33 11.75 -0.75 -12.21
N ARG A 34 12.71 -0.52 -11.32
CA ARG A 34 13.33 -1.57 -10.51
C ARG A 34 12.46 -1.86 -9.29
N VAL A 35 11.60 -2.88 -9.39
CA VAL A 35 10.77 -3.35 -8.27
C VAL A 35 11.14 -4.79 -7.94
N THR A 36 11.59 -5.02 -6.71
CA THR A 36 11.75 -6.36 -6.14
C THR A 36 10.43 -6.80 -5.53
N LEU A 37 9.84 -7.85 -6.07
CA LEU A 37 8.64 -8.48 -5.53
C LEU A 37 9.03 -9.71 -4.71
N GLN A 38 8.29 -9.95 -3.64
CA GLN A 38 8.47 -11.02 -2.68
C GLN A 38 7.11 -11.64 -2.36
N VAL A 39 7.12 -12.90 -1.98
CA VAL A 39 5.96 -13.53 -1.35
C VAL A 39 6.01 -13.24 0.14
N ASP A 40 4.91 -12.73 0.68
CA ASP A 40 4.73 -12.41 2.10
C ASP A 40 3.54 -13.20 2.66
N HIS A 41 3.63 -13.58 3.94
CA HIS A 41 2.53 -14.23 4.64
C HIS A 41 1.51 -13.21 5.16
N ILE A 42 0.22 -13.44 4.95
CA ILE A 42 -0.88 -12.62 5.48
C ILE A 42 -0.82 -12.62 7.01
N LEU A 43 -0.99 -13.79 7.63
CA LEU A 43 -0.63 -14.05 9.03
C LEU A 43 0.85 -14.41 9.09
N PRO A 44 1.72 -13.62 9.76
CA PRO A 44 3.14 -13.90 9.78
C PRO A 44 3.48 -15.27 10.37
N PHE A 45 4.49 -15.93 9.80
CA PHE A 45 5.00 -17.22 10.29
C PHE A 45 5.34 -17.20 11.80
N LYS A 46 5.89 -16.09 12.30
CA LYS A 46 6.21 -15.90 13.74
C LYS A 46 4.98 -16.03 14.65
N TYR A 47 3.79 -15.78 14.14
CA TYR A 47 2.53 -15.87 14.87
C TYR A 47 1.69 -17.09 14.46
N GLY A 48 2.33 -18.12 13.90
CA GLY A 48 1.67 -19.38 13.55
C GLY A 48 1.02 -19.39 12.17
N GLY A 49 1.32 -18.41 11.32
CA GLY A 49 0.88 -18.41 9.93
C GLY A 49 1.47 -19.56 9.13
N GLU A 50 0.60 -20.37 8.53
CA GLU A 50 1.00 -21.49 7.68
C GLU A 50 1.72 -20.98 6.42
N THR A 51 2.78 -21.68 5.99
CA THR A 51 3.40 -21.46 4.68
C THR A 51 2.57 -22.16 3.61
N SER A 52 1.53 -21.48 3.14
CA SER A 52 0.62 -21.98 2.11
C SER A 52 0.21 -20.88 1.13
N LEU A 53 -0.32 -21.27 -0.04
CA LEU A 53 -0.79 -20.34 -1.08
C LEU A 53 -1.91 -19.41 -0.58
N SER A 54 -2.77 -19.90 0.31
CA SER A 54 -3.90 -19.16 0.87
C SER A 54 -3.43 -18.06 1.82
N ASN A 55 -2.41 -18.34 2.64
CA ASN A 55 -1.78 -17.38 3.54
C ASN A 55 -0.70 -16.53 2.86
N SER A 56 -0.50 -16.62 1.54
CA SER A 56 0.58 -15.92 0.83
C SER A 56 0.05 -14.84 -0.14
N GLN A 57 0.80 -13.75 -0.27
CA GLN A 57 0.49 -12.61 -1.15
C GLN A 57 1.75 -11.96 -1.74
N THR A 58 1.62 -11.28 -2.88
CA THR A 58 2.71 -10.57 -3.54
C THR A 58 2.86 -9.15 -2.99
N LEU A 59 4.03 -8.84 -2.44
CA LEU A 59 4.41 -7.48 -2.00
C LEU A 59 5.71 -7.03 -2.64
N CYS A 60 5.87 -5.73 -2.88
CA CYS A 60 7.20 -5.19 -3.13
C CYS A 60 8.03 -5.18 -1.84
N SER A 61 9.35 -5.21 -1.95
CA SER A 61 10.26 -5.24 -0.78
C SER A 61 9.98 -4.14 0.25
N VAL A 62 9.62 -2.93 -0.20
CA VAL A 62 9.24 -1.83 0.69
C VAL A 62 7.95 -2.16 1.45
N CYS A 63 6.89 -2.65 0.78
CA CYS A 63 5.63 -2.99 1.47
C CYS A 63 5.82 -4.18 2.41
N ASN A 64 6.61 -5.18 2.00
CA ASN A 64 6.92 -6.31 2.84
C ASN A 64 7.63 -5.86 4.14
N ASN A 65 8.61 -4.97 4.02
CA ASN A 65 9.30 -4.38 5.17
C ASN A 65 8.35 -3.55 6.05
N ASP A 66 7.52 -2.69 5.46
CA ASP A 66 6.60 -1.82 6.18
C ASP A 66 5.50 -2.63 6.92
N LYS A 67 4.99 -3.70 6.29
CA LYS A 67 4.04 -4.61 6.95
C LYS A 67 4.69 -5.27 8.17
N GLY A 68 5.95 -5.67 8.04
CA GLY A 68 6.72 -6.27 9.11
C GLY A 68 6.01 -7.48 9.72
N VAL A 69 5.61 -7.37 10.98
CA VAL A 69 4.90 -8.44 11.71
C VAL A 69 3.39 -8.21 11.82
N ASN A 70 2.83 -7.25 11.11
CA ASN A 70 1.38 -7.05 11.11
C ASN A 70 0.70 -8.16 10.29
N GLU A 71 -0.44 -8.66 10.79
CA GLU A 71 -1.34 -9.50 10.00
C GLU A 71 -2.19 -8.62 9.09
N ILE A 72 -1.91 -8.66 7.79
CA ILE A 72 -2.60 -7.79 6.81
C ILE A 72 -2.89 -8.58 5.55
N ASN A 73 -4.15 -8.58 5.14
CA ASN A 73 -4.60 -9.23 3.91
C ASN A 73 -4.88 -8.19 2.82
N PHE A 74 -3.92 -7.97 1.91
CA PHE A 74 -4.12 -7.03 0.79
C PHE A 74 -4.90 -7.64 -0.38
N ARG A 75 -5.42 -8.87 -0.23
CA ARG A 75 -6.31 -9.51 -1.22
C ARG A 75 -7.78 -9.18 -0.98
N VAL A 76 -8.11 -8.55 0.15
CA VAL A 76 -9.48 -8.10 0.47
C VAL A 76 -9.54 -6.58 0.48
N HIS A 77 -10.74 -6.05 0.26
CA HIS A 77 -10.97 -4.61 0.11
C HIS A 77 -11.61 -3.96 1.33
N THR A 78 -12.01 -4.73 2.34
CA THR A 78 -12.67 -4.20 3.54
C THR A 78 -11.75 -4.41 4.74
N SER A 79 -11.58 -3.37 5.54
CA SER A 79 -10.73 -3.41 6.73
C SER A 79 -11.23 -4.48 7.71
N PRO A 80 -10.33 -5.30 8.28
CA PRO A 80 -10.70 -6.20 9.38
C PRO A 80 -10.79 -5.46 10.72
N LEU A 81 -10.39 -4.18 10.78
CA LEU A 81 -10.36 -3.41 12.01
C LEU A 81 -11.77 -2.94 12.40
N SER A 82 -12.06 -2.93 13.69
CA SER A 82 -13.31 -2.36 14.23
C SER A 82 -13.20 -0.87 14.55
N ALA A 83 -11.99 -0.33 14.59
CA ALA A 83 -11.66 1.05 14.95
C ALA A 83 -10.38 1.51 14.23
N PRO A 84 -10.18 2.83 14.03
CA PRO A 84 -8.98 3.34 13.38
C PRO A 84 -7.72 3.07 14.19
N LYS A 85 -6.58 2.89 13.48
CA LYS A 85 -5.27 2.92 14.13
C LYS A 85 -5.04 4.31 14.74
N PRO A 86 -4.39 4.42 15.92
CA PRO A 86 -4.18 5.71 16.59
C PRO A 86 -3.17 6.61 15.85
N ARG A 87 -2.39 6.06 14.92
CA ARG A 87 -1.37 6.77 14.17
C ARG A 87 -1.40 6.33 12.71
N LEU A 88 -1.20 7.29 11.83
CA LEU A 88 -0.87 7.05 10.43
C LEU A 88 0.65 7.01 10.31
N GLU A 89 1.19 5.95 9.72
CA GLU A 89 2.63 5.80 9.48
C GLU A 89 2.95 6.32 8.08
N THR A 90 3.60 7.49 8.00
CA THR A 90 3.98 8.14 6.74
C THR A 90 5.48 8.06 6.45
N GLN A 91 6.26 7.47 7.35
CA GLN A 91 7.69 7.25 7.16
C GLN A 91 7.90 6.00 6.32
N ILE A 92 8.25 6.17 5.06
CA ILE A 92 8.48 5.06 4.13
C ILE A 92 9.99 4.82 4.03
N ALA A 93 10.43 3.56 4.14
CA ALA A 93 11.84 3.19 4.01
C ALA A 93 12.40 3.32 2.56
N SER A 94 11.67 3.97 1.65
CA SER A 94 11.99 4.00 0.22
C SER A 94 13.20 4.90 -0.04
N ARG A 95 14.39 4.31 -0.16
CA ARG A 95 15.64 5.00 -0.49
C ARG A 95 15.80 5.14 -2.01
N GLY A 96 15.52 6.33 -2.54
CA GLY A 96 15.90 6.75 -3.90
C GLY A 96 15.05 6.16 -5.05
N GLY A 97 14.99 6.89 -6.15
CA GLY A 97 14.21 6.56 -7.35
C GLY A 97 13.06 7.54 -7.61
N TYR A 98 12.42 7.40 -8.77
CA TYR A 98 11.22 8.20 -9.11
C TYR A 98 10.06 7.78 -8.21
N ILE A 99 9.46 8.75 -7.51
CA ILE A 99 8.35 8.53 -6.59
C ILE A 99 7.05 8.76 -7.37
N TYR A 100 6.23 7.71 -7.44
CA TYR A 100 4.87 7.80 -7.94
C TYR A 100 3.96 8.09 -6.74
N VAL A 101 3.40 9.29 -6.73
CA VAL A 101 2.63 9.84 -5.61
C VAL A 101 1.45 8.96 -5.23
N ASP A 102 0.71 8.52 -6.24
CA ASP A 102 -0.45 7.65 -6.12
C ASP A 102 -0.09 6.31 -5.46
N GLU A 103 1.04 5.70 -5.84
CA GLU A 103 1.50 4.44 -5.27
C GLU A 103 1.92 4.55 -3.80
N GLU A 104 2.56 5.66 -3.41
CA GLU A 104 2.96 5.88 -2.00
C GLU A 104 1.78 6.24 -1.11
N LEU A 105 0.84 7.06 -1.60
CA LEU A 105 -0.44 7.27 -0.90
C LEU A 105 -1.21 5.95 -0.75
N THR A 106 -1.30 5.17 -1.83
CA THR A 106 -1.96 3.85 -1.82
C THR A 106 -1.34 2.93 -0.78
N ARG A 107 0.00 2.88 -0.68
CA ARG A 107 0.72 2.12 0.35
C ARG A 107 0.32 2.55 1.76
N ILE A 108 0.47 3.84 2.08
CA ILE A 108 0.21 4.39 3.41
C ILE A 108 -1.22 4.06 3.84
N VAL A 109 -2.18 4.28 2.95
CA VAL A 109 -3.60 4.07 3.25
C VAL A 109 -3.92 2.59 3.42
N ASN A 110 -3.45 1.71 2.54
CA ASN A 110 -3.70 0.27 2.65
C ASN A 110 -3.06 -0.31 3.93
N MET A 111 -1.87 0.16 4.31
CA MET A 111 -1.23 -0.21 5.58
C MET A 111 -1.99 0.28 6.80
N TYR A 112 -2.64 1.44 6.71
CA TYR A 112 -3.46 1.99 7.80
C TYR A 112 -4.74 1.19 8.02
N TYR A 113 -5.42 0.81 6.93
CA TYR A 113 -6.68 0.06 6.99
C TYR A 113 -6.51 -1.46 7.14
N HIS A 114 -5.28 -2.00 7.06
CA HIS A 114 -5.03 -3.44 7.12
C HIS A 114 -5.73 -4.24 6.00
N CYS A 115 -5.90 -3.63 4.83
CA CYS A 115 -6.46 -4.25 3.64
C CYS A 115 -6.09 -3.44 2.38
N ARG A 116 -6.51 -3.89 1.20
CA ARG A 116 -6.46 -3.07 -0.02
C ARG A 116 -7.65 -2.12 -0.05
N ALA A 117 -7.62 -1.11 0.81
CA ALA A 117 -8.70 -0.15 1.00
C ALA A 117 -8.84 0.86 -0.14
N VAL A 118 -7.77 1.20 -0.85
CA VAL A 118 -7.79 2.23 -1.90
C VAL A 118 -8.31 1.66 -3.22
N ALA A 119 -9.39 2.24 -3.71
CA ALA A 119 -9.93 1.99 -5.04
C ALA A 119 -9.23 2.86 -6.10
N GLU A 120 -9.01 4.15 -5.81
CA GLU A 120 -8.40 5.09 -6.75
C GLU A 120 -7.74 6.27 -6.01
N VAL A 121 -6.62 6.77 -6.53
CA VAL A 121 -6.03 8.06 -6.10
C VAL A 121 -6.05 9.03 -7.27
N LYS A 122 -6.74 10.15 -7.11
CA LYS A 122 -6.79 11.24 -8.09
C LYS A 122 -5.93 12.40 -7.62
N CYS A 123 -4.67 12.39 -8.04
CA CYS A 123 -3.69 13.42 -7.75
C CYS A 123 -3.21 14.15 -9.03
N THR A 124 -4.04 14.20 -10.07
CA THR A 124 -3.63 14.63 -11.42
C THR A 124 -2.93 15.99 -11.44
N LEU A 125 -1.80 16.01 -12.15
CA LEU A 125 -1.22 17.19 -12.77
C LEU A 125 -2.10 17.49 -14.00
N GLU A 126 -2.91 18.54 -13.98
CA GLU A 126 -3.59 18.94 -15.20
C GLU A 126 -2.57 19.49 -16.21
N GLY A 127 -2.78 19.14 -17.48
CA GLY A 127 -1.84 19.40 -18.56
C GLY A 127 -1.38 20.86 -18.63
N LYS A 128 -0.08 21.03 -18.90
CA LYS A 128 0.58 22.33 -19.14
C LYS A 128 0.44 23.37 -18.03
N GLY A 129 0.54 22.95 -16.76
CA GLY A 129 1.01 23.84 -15.69
C GLY A 129 0.08 24.08 -14.50
N SER A 130 -1.05 23.38 -14.39
CA SER A 130 -1.92 23.44 -13.21
C SER A 130 -1.83 22.13 -12.40
N TYR A 131 -1.15 22.19 -11.25
CA TYR A 131 -1.26 21.13 -10.25
C TYR A 131 -2.65 21.22 -9.63
N ARG A 132 -3.41 20.12 -9.55
CA ARG A 132 -4.62 20.13 -8.73
C ARG A 132 -4.23 20.35 -7.27
N ARG A 133 -4.73 21.46 -6.72
CA ARG A 133 -4.58 21.80 -5.31
C ARG A 133 -5.35 20.84 -4.41
N GLN A 134 -6.41 20.22 -4.94
CA GLN A 134 -7.19 19.22 -4.23
C GLN A 134 -6.95 17.83 -4.83
N TRP A 135 -6.50 16.90 -3.99
CA TRP A 135 -6.37 15.49 -4.32
C TRP A 135 -7.49 14.69 -3.68
N GLN A 136 -7.77 13.51 -4.24
CA GLN A 136 -8.81 12.63 -3.73
C GLN A 136 -8.28 11.21 -3.59
N ILE A 137 -8.59 10.57 -2.46
CA ILE A 137 -8.35 9.15 -2.20
C ILE A 137 -9.72 8.51 -2.08
N HIS A 138 -10.07 7.68 -3.06
CA HIS A 138 -11.33 6.93 -3.08
C HIS A 138 -11.09 5.56 -2.45
N LEU A 139 -11.86 5.22 -1.43
CA LEU A 139 -11.82 3.93 -0.75
C LEU A 139 -12.82 2.96 -1.37
N PHE A 140 -12.53 1.67 -1.29
CA PHE A 140 -13.53 0.64 -1.51
C PHE A 140 -14.59 0.67 -0.41
N GLU A 141 -15.81 0.25 -0.77
CA GLU A 141 -16.94 0.13 0.15
C GLU A 141 -16.58 -0.70 1.40
N GLY A 142 -17.11 -0.27 2.55
CA GLY A 142 -16.86 -0.91 3.85
C GLY A 142 -15.67 -0.36 4.62
N ASN A 143 -14.90 0.58 4.06
CA ASN A 143 -13.87 1.33 4.80
C ASN A 143 -14.40 2.71 5.17
N ASN A 144 -14.32 3.08 6.44
CA ASN A 144 -14.86 4.36 6.91
C ASN A 144 -13.90 5.52 6.56
N PRO A 145 -14.25 6.44 5.65
CA PRO A 145 -13.36 7.52 5.23
C PRO A 145 -13.00 8.50 6.35
N THR A 146 -13.83 8.61 7.40
CA THR A 146 -13.57 9.54 8.51
C THR A 146 -12.35 9.14 9.34
N TRP A 147 -11.96 7.86 9.31
CA TRP A 147 -10.76 7.36 10.00
C TRP A 147 -9.51 8.03 9.45
N LEU A 148 -9.35 8.02 8.13
CA LEU A 148 -8.21 8.64 7.47
C LEU A 148 -8.35 10.17 7.38
N ALA A 149 -9.58 10.70 7.27
CA ALA A 149 -9.81 12.14 7.22
C ALA A 149 -9.27 12.86 8.47
N ALA A 150 -9.26 12.21 9.63
CA ALA A 150 -8.64 12.73 10.86
C ALA A 150 -7.11 12.93 10.74
N HIS A 151 -6.48 12.33 9.72
CA HIS A 151 -5.05 12.43 9.42
C HIS A 151 -4.75 13.25 8.15
N SER A 152 -5.73 14.02 7.63
CA SER A 152 -5.58 14.82 6.40
C SER A 152 -4.37 15.76 6.42
N ASN A 153 -4.12 16.44 7.54
CA ASN A 153 -2.95 17.30 7.72
C ASN A 153 -1.62 16.54 7.61
N GLN A 154 -1.57 15.31 8.13
CA GLN A 154 -0.37 14.48 8.07
C GLN A 154 -0.12 13.98 6.64
N LEU A 155 -1.17 13.58 5.91
CA LEU A 155 -1.09 13.23 4.50
C LEU A 155 -0.64 14.43 3.65
N LEU A 156 -1.16 15.62 3.94
CA LEU A 156 -0.80 16.85 3.25
C LEU A 156 0.67 17.22 3.46
N ALA A 157 1.16 17.12 4.71
CA ALA A 157 2.57 17.32 5.03
C ALA A 157 3.45 16.31 4.30
N PHE A 158 3.08 15.03 4.31
CA PHE A 158 3.78 13.98 3.56
C PHE A 158 3.86 14.31 2.06
N ALA A 159 2.74 14.71 1.44
CA ALA A 159 2.72 15.07 0.02
C ALA A 159 3.60 16.28 -0.31
N ARG A 160 3.53 17.34 0.49
CA ARG A 160 4.31 18.56 0.24
C ARG A 160 5.80 18.36 0.47
N GLU A 161 6.17 17.68 1.55
CA GLU A 161 7.54 17.62 2.04
C GLU A 161 8.30 16.41 1.49
N GLN A 162 7.68 15.23 1.47
CA GLN A 162 8.34 13.98 1.07
C GLN A 162 8.19 13.70 -0.42
N MET A 163 7.06 14.12 -1.02
CA MET A 163 6.80 13.92 -2.47
C MET A 163 7.04 15.18 -3.31
N ASN A 164 7.47 16.28 -2.68
CA ASN A 164 7.72 17.58 -3.32
C ASN A 164 6.49 18.16 -4.06
N CYS A 165 5.28 17.81 -3.63
CA CYS A 165 4.02 18.30 -4.20
C CYS A 165 3.55 19.56 -3.45
N ARG A 166 4.32 20.64 -3.57
CA ARG A 166 4.17 21.86 -2.75
C ARG A 166 2.85 22.61 -2.92
N LEU A 167 2.19 22.41 -4.07
CA LEU A 167 0.98 23.13 -4.45
C LEU A 167 -0.31 22.42 -4.03
N VAL A 168 -0.22 21.22 -3.42
CA VAL A 168 -1.40 20.56 -2.85
C VAL A 168 -1.86 21.37 -1.65
N GLU A 169 -3.14 21.65 -1.56
CA GLU A 169 -3.82 22.38 -0.48
C GLU A 169 -4.71 21.45 0.35
N GLU A 170 -5.24 20.40 -0.27
CA GLU A 170 -6.22 19.52 0.36
C GLU A 170 -6.12 18.10 -0.18
N ILE A 171 -6.39 17.12 0.70
CA ILE A 171 -6.58 15.72 0.34
C ILE A 171 -7.93 15.28 0.91
N LEU A 172 -8.88 15.00 0.03
CA LEU A 172 -10.19 14.47 0.38
C LEU A 172 -10.14 12.93 0.43
N VAL A 173 -10.76 12.36 1.45
CA VAL A 173 -10.95 10.90 1.57
C VAL A 173 -12.43 10.63 1.33
N LEU A 174 -12.71 9.83 0.30
CA LEU A 174 -14.05 9.56 -0.23
C LEU A 174 -14.35 8.06 -0.19
#